data_AF-A0A7K1G7F4-F1
#
_entry.id   AF-A0A7K1G7F4-F1
#
_cell.length_a   1.000
_cell.length_b   1.000
_cell.length_c   1.000
_cell.angle_alpha   90.00
_cell.angle_beta   90.00
_cell.angle_gamma   90.00
#
_symmetry.space_group_name_H-M   'P 1'
#
loop_
_entity.id
_entity.type
_entity.pdbx_description
1 polymer ?
#
loop_
_entity_poly.entity_id
_entity_poly.type
_entity_poly.pdbx_seq_one_letter_code
_entity_poly.pdbx_strand_id
1 'polypeptide(L)'
;MVNLTVFSTLPFLELYKEVIVSVFKNKTKHERSDVNRLKEELEVTNERLAKARNLLIAGDLDPNDYRIIKIETEEKINRLEAKLTTGIKGTANVEPLLDKAISHISQLATLYEEGTTARKRKIIGSIFPEKLTFDGIECRTTRINEALRIMLLFYKGLDSKKKGTNQVFSDLSQDVTTVGTKPPYFRVFRYILNFLSPLF
;
A
#
# COMPACT_ATOMS: atom_id res chain seq x y z
N MET A 1 21.69 -12.79 -24.64
CA MET A 1 21.01 -12.70 -23.33
C MET A 1 20.62 -11.26 -23.07
N VAL A 2 19.34 -10.91 -23.23
CA VAL A 2 18.86 -9.54 -22.95
C VAL A 2 18.31 -9.51 -21.53
N ASN A 3 18.93 -8.69 -20.68
CA ASN A 3 18.50 -8.41 -19.32
C ASN A 3 17.02 -7.98 -19.32
N LEU A 4 16.14 -8.79 -18.75
CA LEU A 4 14.70 -8.52 -18.60
C LEU A 4 14.41 -7.56 -17.43
N THR A 5 15.39 -6.79 -16.99
CA THR A 5 15.34 -6.10 -15.71
C THR A 5 14.75 -4.68 -15.79
N VAL A 6 13.54 -4.57 -15.24
CA VAL A 6 13.21 -3.64 -14.13
C VAL A 6 12.80 -2.18 -14.46
N PHE A 7 13.12 -1.58 -15.60
CA PHE A 7 13.06 -0.10 -15.66
C PHE A 7 11.74 0.63 -16.00
N SER A 8 10.60 -0.03 -16.25
CA SER A 8 9.36 0.70 -16.65
C SER A 8 8.13 0.53 -15.75
N THR A 9 8.22 -0.22 -14.65
CA THR A 9 7.05 -0.55 -13.79
C THR A 9 7.11 -0.06 -12.37
N LEU A 10 8.31 0.04 -11.81
CA LEU A 10 8.52 0.54 -10.46
C LEU A 10 8.06 2.00 -10.30
N PRO A 11 8.37 2.94 -11.21
CA PRO A 11 7.98 4.34 -11.02
C PRO A 11 6.46 4.53 -10.96
N PHE A 12 5.71 3.71 -11.71
CA PHE A 12 4.25 3.74 -11.69
C PHE A 12 3.66 3.18 -10.39
N LEU A 13 4.21 2.06 -9.90
CA LEU A 13 3.75 1.45 -8.65
C LEU A 13 4.11 2.31 -7.44
N GLU A 14 5.26 2.99 -7.48
CA GLU A 14 5.66 3.99 -6.49
C GLU A 14 4.72 5.20 -6.50
N LEU A 15 4.41 5.77 -7.68
CA LEU A 15 3.43 6.85 -7.79
C LEU A 15 2.05 6.42 -7.26
N TYR A 16 1.62 5.19 -7.58
CA TYR A 16 0.36 4.64 -7.06
C TYR A 16 0.38 4.50 -5.54
N LYS A 17 1.51 4.08 -4.96
CA LYS A 17 1.73 4.07 -3.50
C LYS A 17 1.56 5.46 -2.92
N GLU A 18 2.24 6.46 -3.47
CA GLU A 18 2.21 7.84 -2.99
C GLU A 18 0.79 8.43 -3.02
N VAL A 19 0.03 8.16 -4.08
CA VAL A 19 -1.38 8.59 -4.18
C VAL A 19 -2.23 7.93 -3.10
N ILE A 20 -2.12 6.61 -2.90
CA ILE A 20 -2.90 5.95 -1.84
C ILE A 20 -2.50 6.47 -0.46
N VAL A 21 -1.19 6.58 -0.20
CA VAL A 21 -0.66 7.07 1.07
C VAL A 21 -1.12 8.49 1.33
N SER A 22 -1.08 9.40 0.35
CA SER A 22 -1.53 10.78 0.51
C SER A 22 -3.05 10.85 0.78
N VAL A 23 -3.87 10.12 0.04
CA VAL A 23 -5.32 10.08 0.24
C VAL A 23 -5.67 9.47 1.60
N PHE A 24 -5.02 8.37 1.99
CA PHE A 24 -5.18 7.78 3.31
C PHE A 24 -4.75 8.76 4.40
N LYS A 25 -3.62 9.45 4.17
CA LYS A 25 -3.10 10.44 5.12
C LYS A 25 -4.03 11.65 5.27
N ASN A 26 -4.73 12.05 4.21
CA ASN A 26 -5.70 13.13 4.29
C ASN A 26 -6.99 12.68 4.99
N LYS A 27 -7.52 11.51 4.61
CA LYS A 27 -8.74 10.96 5.21
C LYS A 27 -8.60 10.68 6.70
N THR A 28 -7.43 10.19 7.12
CA THR A 28 -7.18 9.84 8.53
C THR A 28 -6.47 10.96 9.31
N LYS A 29 -6.48 12.20 8.80
CA LYS A 29 -5.73 13.31 9.39
C LYS A 29 -6.26 13.66 10.78
N HIS A 30 -7.58 13.70 10.93
CA HIS A 30 -8.21 14.09 12.19
C HIS A 30 -7.95 13.02 13.26
N GLU A 31 -8.15 11.74 12.96
CA GLU A 31 -7.93 10.66 13.93
C GLU A 31 -6.46 10.60 14.36
N ARG A 32 -5.51 10.76 13.42
CA ARG A 32 -4.08 10.81 13.77
C ARG A 32 -3.72 12.06 14.59
N SER A 33 -4.32 13.20 14.30
CA SER A 33 -4.13 14.42 15.10
C SER A 33 -4.64 14.23 16.53
N ASP A 34 -5.80 13.60 16.71
CA ASP A 34 -6.35 13.33 18.04
C ASP A 34 -5.50 12.32 18.81
N VAL A 35 -5.05 11.25 18.16
CA VAL A 35 -4.14 10.27 18.77
C VAL A 35 -2.83 10.92 19.19
N ASN A 36 -2.25 11.79 18.36
CA ASN A 36 -1.02 12.51 18.70
C ASN A 36 -1.24 13.45 19.89
N ARG A 37 -2.33 14.21 19.91
CA ARG A 37 -2.70 15.08 21.03
C ARG A 37 -2.88 14.29 22.34
N LEU A 38 -3.54 13.13 22.28
CA LEU A 38 -3.70 12.25 23.44
C LEU A 38 -2.36 11.70 23.94
N LYS A 39 -1.43 11.37 23.05
CA LYS A 39 -0.06 10.95 23.42
C LYS A 39 0.74 12.07 24.05
N GLU A 40 0.69 13.28 23.49
CA GLU A 40 1.33 14.46 24.07
C GLU A 40 0.78 14.76 25.46
N GLU A 41 -0.54 14.71 25.64
CA GLU A 41 -1.16 14.92 26.95
C GLU A 41 -0.77 13.83 27.96
N LEU A 42 -0.65 12.57 27.51
CA LEU A 42 -0.20 11.46 28.33
C LEU A 42 1.25 11.67 28.78
N GLU A 43 2.14 12.09 27.87
CA GLU A 43 3.54 12.35 28.19
C GLU A 43 3.68 13.48 29.21
N VAL A 44 3.01 14.61 28.99
CA VAL A 44 2.99 15.74 29.94
C VAL A 44 2.47 15.31 31.32
N THR A 45 1.45 14.45 31.34
CA THR A 45 0.87 13.93 32.59
C THR A 45 1.85 12.99 33.32
N ASN A 46 2.56 12.13 32.58
CA ASN A 46 3.63 11.29 33.13
C ASN A 46 4.82 12.10 33.65
N GLU A 47 5.24 13.13 32.91
CA GLU A 47 6.30 14.06 33.35
C GLU A 47 5.90 14.78 34.63
N ARG A 48 4.62 15.19 34.77
CA ARG A 48 4.12 15.80 36.02
C ARG A 48 4.26 14.85 37.20
N LEU A 49 3.94 13.57 37.03
CA LEU A 49 4.10 12.56 38.07
C LEU A 49 5.58 12.35 38.44
N ALA A 50 6.47 12.32 37.44
CA ALA A 50 7.90 12.23 37.65
C ALA A 50 8.46 13.46 38.39
N LYS A 51 8.03 14.67 38.03
CA LYS A 51 8.41 15.91 38.73
C LYS A 51 7.94 15.90 40.19
N ALA A 52 6.70 15.48 40.44
CA ALA A 52 6.17 15.36 41.81
C ALA A 52 6.98 14.36 42.66
N ARG A 53 7.42 13.23 42.07
CA ARG A 53 8.32 12.27 42.74
C ARG A 53 9.65 12.90 43.11
N ASN A 54 10.26 13.65 42.19
CA ASN A 54 11.55 14.30 42.44
C ASN A 54 11.45 15.36 43.56
N LEU A 55 10.35 16.14 43.60
CA LEU A 55 10.12 17.12 44.66
C LEU A 55 9.92 16.45 46.03
N LEU A 56 9.21 15.32 46.09
CA LEU A 56 9.10 14.53 47.33
C LEU A 56 10.46 14.03 47.81
N ILE A 57 11.30 13.54 46.89
CA ILE A 57 12.66 13.06 47.21
C ILE A 57 13.55 14.21 47.71
N ALA A 58 13.42 15.39 47.10
CA ALA A 58 14.14 16.60 47.52
C ALA A 58 13.67 17.15 48.88
N GLY A 59 12.50 16.71 49.36
CA GLY A 59 11.87 17.22 50.59
C GLY A 59 11.07 18.52 50.39
N ASP A 60 10.91 18.96 49.14
CA ASP A 60 10.19 20.18 48.75
C ASP A 60 8.67 19.96 48.65
N LEU A 61 8.20 18.72 48.81
CA LEU A 61 6.80 18.34 48.72
C LEU A 61 6.40 17.42 49.89
N ASP A 62 5.29 17.73 50.55
CA ASP A 62 4.76 16.92 51.64
C ASP A 62 4.25 15.54 51.14
N PRO A 63 4.47 14.45 51.89
CA PRO A 63 3.99 13.12 51.49
C PRO A 63 2.48 13.01 51.27
N ASN A 64 1.68 13.78 52.02
CA ASN A 64 0.22 13.82 51.92
C ASN A 64 -0.20 14.48 50.61
N ASP A 65 0.42 15.61 50.26
CA ASP A 65 0.21 16.33 49.00
C ASP A 65 0.64 15.50 47.79
N TYR A 66 1.80 14.83 47.89
CA TYR A 66 2.24 13.90 46.84
C TYR A 66 1.23 12.79 46.59
N ARG A 67 0.62 12.23 47.63
CA ARG A 67 -0.37 11.15 47.48
C ARG A 67 -1.60 11.62 46.70
N ILE A 68 -2.07 12.83 46.97
CA ILE A 68 -3.21 13.44 46.26
C ILE A 68 -2.83 13.62 44.78
N ILE A 69 -1.68 14.26 44.50
CA ILE A 69 -1.18 14.47 43.14
C ILE A 69 -1.05 13.13 42.40
N LYS A 70 -0.50 12.10 43.06
CA LYS A 70 -0.32 10.77 42.49
C LYS A 70 -1.67 10.19 42.03
N ILE A 71 -2.67 10.17 42.91
CA ILE A 71 -4.00 9.62 42.61
C ILE A 71 -4.63 10.34 41.41
N GLU A 72 -4.68 11.67 41.46
CA GLU A 72 -5.28 12.47 40.37
C GLU A 72 -4.57 12.26 39.03
N THR A 73 -3.23 12.16 39.07
CA THR A 73 -2.41 11.99 37.88
C THR A 73 -2.55 10.59 37.30
N GLU A 74 -2.57 9.55 38.15
CA GLU A 74 -2.80 8.16 37.74
C GLU A 74 -4.21 7.95 37.17
N GLU A 75 -5.23 8.56 37.76
CA GLU A 75 -6.59 8.56 37.18
C GLU A 75 -6.61 9.18 35.79
N LYS A 76 -5.91 10.31 35.60
CA LYS A 76 -5.83 10.97 34.30
C LYS A 76 -5.09 10.12 33.27
N ILE A 77 -3.97 9.49 33.66
CA ILE A 77 -3.21 8.54 32.82
C ILE A 77 -4.13 7.40 32.36
N ASN A 78 -4.82 6.75 33.29
CA ASN A 78 -5.73 5.64 32.98
C ASN A 78 -6.83 6.05 31.99
N ARG A 79 -7.41 7.25 32.15
CA ARG A 79 -8.41 7.79 31.20
C ARG A 79 -7.83 8.04 29.81
N LEU A 80 -6.62 8.57 29.72
CA LEU A 80 -5.93 8.82 28.45
C LEU A 80 -5.55 7.52 27.73
N GLU A 81 -5.05 6.53 28.46
CA GLU A 81 -4.72 5.20 27.94
C GLU A 81 -5.96 4.45 27.42
N ALA A 82 -7.08 4.54 28.14
CA ALA A 82 -8.36 3.97 27.69
C ALA A 82 -8.85 4.63 26.38
N LYS A 83 -8.73 5.96 26.27
CA LYS A 83 -9.06 6.70 25.03
C LYS A 83 -8.14 6.30 23.88
N LEU A 84 -6.85 6.13 24.13
CA LEU A 84 -5.91 5.66 23.11
C LEU A 84 -6.26 4.23 22.65
N THR A 85 -6.51 3.31 23.57
CA THR A 85 -6.85 1.92 23.24
C THR A 85 -8.12 1.80 22.41
N THR A 86 -9.12 2.65 22.67
CA THR A 86 -10.36 2.70 21.90
C THR A 86 -10.20 3.38 20.54
N GLY A 87 -9.38 4.44 20.44
CA GLY A 87 -9.14 5.19 19.21
C GLY A 87 -8.15 4.57 18.22
N ILE A 88 -7.20 3.74 18.68
CA ILE A 88 -6.13 3.15 17.85
C ILE A 88 -6.65 2.16 16.78
N LYS A 89 -7.89 1.65 16.90
CA LYS A 89 -8.46 0.71 15.92
C LYS A 89 -8.53 1.25 14.48
N GLY A 90 -8.42 2.56 14.27
CA GLY A 90 -8.43 3.20 12.95
C GLY A 90 -7.05 3.58 12.36
N THR A 91 -5.95 3.47 13.11
CA THR A 91 -4.63 3.98 12.69
C THR A 91 -3.69 2.89 12.19
N ALA A 92 -4.19 1.91 11.44
CA ALA A 92 -3.33 0.92 10.80
C ALA A 92 -2.39 1.63 9.82
N ASN A 93 -1.08 1.42 9.97
CA ASN A 93 -0.12 1.94 9.00
C ASN A 93 -0.29 1.18 7.68
N VAL A 94 -0.80 1.87 6.66
CA VAL A 94 -1.05 1.29 5.33
C VAL A 94 0.22 1.11 4.51
N GLU A 95 1.30 1.83 4.83
CA GLU A 95 2.54 1.83 4.04
C GLU A 95 3.19 0.44 3.97
N PRO A 96 3.39 -0.32 5.08
CA PRO A 96 3.95 -1.68 5.01
C PRO A 96 3.11 -2.66 4.20
N LEU A 97 1.78 -2.51 4.23
CA LEU A 97 0.87 -3.34 3.44
C LEU A 97 1.01 -3.04 1.95
N LEU A 98 1.13 -1.76 1.60
CA LEU A 98 1.35 -1.32 0.23
C LEU A 98 2.73 -1.74 -0.29
N ASP A 99 3.78 -1.67 0.54
CA ASP A 99 5.12 -2.15 0.18
C ASP A 99 5.12 -3.62 -0.17
N LYS A 100 4.45 -4.43 0.65
CA LYS A 100 4.29 -5.86 0.38
C LYS A 100 3.49 -6.10 -0.92
N ALA A 101 2.42 -5.35 -1.14
CA ALA A 101 1.61 -5.46 -2.36
C ALA A 101 2.43 -5.10 -3.61
N ILE A 102 3.19 -4.01 -3.59
CA ILE A 102 4.03 -3.57 -4.70
C ILE A 102 5.13 -4.57 -5.01
N SER A 103 5.77 -5.12 -3.97
CA SER A 103 6.77 -6.17 -4.12
C SER A 103 6.19 -7.41 -4.82
N HIS A 104 5.03 -7.90 -4.35
CA HIS A 104 4.36 -9.04 -4.98
C HIS A 104 3.90 -8.76 -6.41
N ILE A 105 3.39 -7.56 -6.71
CA ILE A 105 2.97 -7.18 -8.07
C ILE A 105 4.18 -7.09 -9.00
N SER A 106 5.30 -6.55 -8.52
CA SER A 106 6.54 -6.41 -9.30
C SER A 106 7.16 -7.77 -9.65
N GLN A 107 6.98 -8.77 -8.78
CA GLN A 107 7.49 -10.13 -8.96
C GLN A 107 6.43 -11.12 -9.46
N LEU A 108 5.24 -10.64 -9.84
CA LEU A 108 4.08 -11.49 -10.13
C LEU A 108 4.36 -12.55 -11.20
N ALA A 109 5.22 -12.23 -12.18
CA ALA A 109 5.67 -13.14 -13.23
C ALA A 109 6.32 -14.38 -12.63
N THR A 110 7.40 -14.13 -11.90
CA THR A 110 8.24 -15.11 -11.25
C THR A 110 7.44 -15.92 -10.24
N LEU A 111 6.62 -15.23 -9.42
CA LEU A 111 5.75 -15.86 -8.44
C LEU A 111 4.71 -16.80 -9.06
N TYR A 112 4.25 -16.50 -10.27
CA TYR A 112 3.34 -17.35 -11.02
C TYR A 112 4.09 -18.52 -11.64
N GLU A 113 5.17 -18.29 -12.39
CA GLU A 113 5.92 -19.33 -13.13
C GLU A 113 6.49 -20.41 -12.19
N GLU A 114 7.18 -19.98 -11.12
CA GLU A 114 7.83 -20.84 -10.13
C GLU A 114 6.87 -21.35 -9.05
N GLY A 115 5.64 -20.85 -9.04
CA GLY A 115 4.63 -21.20 -8.04
C GLY A 115 4.09 -22.62 -8.18
N THR A 116 3.78 -23.26 -7.04
CA THR A 116 2.99 -24.50 -7.02
C THR A 116 1.59 -24.27 -7.60
N THR A 117 0.90 -25.34 -8.00
CA THR A 117 -0.49 -25.26 -8.50
C THR A 117 -1.42 -24.52 -7.54
N ALA A 118 -1.26 -24.72 -6.22
CA ALA A 118 -2.02 -24.00 -5.21
C ALA A 118 -1.70 -22.49 -5.20
N ARG A 119 -0.44 -22.11 -5.37
CA ARG A 119 -0.01 -20.70 -5.43
C ARG A 119 -0.51 -20.02 -6.70
N LYS A 120 -0.39 -20.70 -7.85
CA LYS A 120 -0.94 -20.25 -9.14
C LYS A 120 -2.45 -19.99 -9.04
N ARG A 121 -3.21 -20.91 -8.43
CA ARG A 121 -4.65 -20.74 -8.20
C ARG A 121 -4.97 -19.53 -7.32
N LYS A 122 -4.20 -19.30 -6.24
CA LYS A 122 -4.37 -18.11 -5.39
C LYS A 122 -4.08 -16.81 -6.14
N ILE A 123 -3.04 -16.79 -6.99
CA ILE A 123 -2.71 -15.64 -7.84
C ILE A 123 -3.87 -15.35 -8.80
N ILE A 124 -4.34 -16.37 -9.52
CA ILE A 124 -5.48 -16.24 -10.45
C ILE A 124 -6.72 -15.74 -9.72
N GLY A 125 -7.08 -16.31 -8.57
CA GLY A 125 -8.24 -15.86 -7.78
C GLY A 125 -8.08 -14.45 -7.19
N SER A 126 -6.86 -13.96 -7.01
CA SER A 126 -6.61 -12.57 -6.59
C SER A 126 -6.79 -11.58 -7.75
N ILE A 127 -6.49 -12.00 -8.97
CA ILE A 127 -6.64 -11.21 -10.20
C ILE A 127 -8.10 -11.20 -10.68
N PHE A 128 -8.75 -12.36 -10.64
CA PHE A 128 -10.12 -12.60 -11.09
C PHE A 128 -10.96 -13.00 -9.88
N PRO A 129 -11.63 -12.04 -9.22
CA PRO A 129 -12.40 -12.32 -8.01
C PRO A 129 -13.67 -13.15 -8.29
N GLU A 130 -14.09 -13.26 -9.54
CA GLU A 130 -15.28 -14.01 -9.95
C GLU A 130 -14.90 -15.39 -10.50
N LYS A 131 -15.90 -16.29 -10.55
CA LYS A 131 -15.70 -17.65 -11.07
C LYS A 131 -15.34 -17.60 -12.55
N LEU A 132 -14.31 -18.35 -12.92
CA LEU A 132 -14.01 -18.62 -14.32
C LEU A 132 -15.09 -19.58 -14.86
N THR A 133 -15.85 -19.12 -15.85
CA THR A 133 -16.87 -19.93 -16.51
C THR A 133 -16.32 -20.40 -17.85
N PHE A 134 -16.26 -21.72 -18.03
CA PHE A 134 -15.89 -22.37 -19.28
C PHE A 134 -17.17 -22.83 -19.97
N ASP A 135 -17.44 -22.32 -21.18
CA ASP A 135 -18.65 -22.65 -21.95
C ASP A 135 -18.43 -23.77 -22.99
N GLY A 136 -17.27 -24.42 -22.96
CA GLY A 136 -16.90 -25.50 -23.88
C GLY A 136 -16.10 -25.02 -25.10
N ILE A 137 -16.06 -23.71 -25.37
CA ILE A 137 -15.32 -23.11 -26.49
C ILE A 137 -14.40 -22.02 -25.99
N GLU A 138 -14.86 -21.14 -25.08
CA GLU A 138 -14.05 -20.09 -24.50
C GLU A 138 -14.17 -20.09 -22.96
N CYS A 139 -13.07 -19.74 -22.28
CA CYS A 139 -13.13 -19.43 -20.87
C CYS A 139 -13.36 -17.92 -20.70
N ARG A 140 -14.56 -17.54 -20.25
CA ARG A 140 -14.89 -16.13 -20.01
C ARG A 140 -14.42 -15.70 -18.62
N THR A 141 -13.57 -14.68 -18.57
CA THR A 141 -13.28 -13.95 -17.33
C THR A 141 -14.29 -12.81 -17.22
N THR A 142 -15.22 -12.87 -16.26
CA THR A 142 -16.27 -11.86 -16.12
C THR A 142 -15.74 -10.53 -15.57
N ARG A 143 -14.72 -10.55 -14.69
CA ARG A 143 -14.23 -9.33 -14.02
C ARG A 143 -12.78 -9.42 -13.54
N ILE A 144 -12.03 -8.34 -13.71
CA ILE A 144 -10.70 -8.12 -13.11
C ILE A 144 -10.85 -7.38 -11.78
N ASN A 145 -9.99 -7.69 -10.81
CA ASN A 145 -9.88 -6.96 -9.55
C ASN A 145 -9.78 -5.43 -9.77
N GLU A 146 -10.57 -4.66 -9.02
CA GLU A 146 -10.70 -3.21 -9.20
C GLU A 146 -9.37 -2.46 -9.02
N ALA A 147 -8.52 -2.87 -8.07
CA ALA A 147 -7.22 -2.23 -7.87
C ALA A 147 -6.32 -2.41 -9.10
N LEU A 148 -6.30 -3.62 -9.67
CA LEU A 148 -5.55 -3.92 -10.90
C LEU A 148 -6.17 -3.22 -12.12
N ARG A 149 -7.51 -3.09 -12.18
CA ARG A 149 -8.20 -2.35 -13.24
C ARG A 149 -7.84 -0.87 -13.21
N ILE A 150 -7.90 -0.25 -12.04
CA ILE A 150 -7.54 1.16 -11.85
C ILE A 150 -6.07 1.37 -12.22
N MET A 151 -5.18 0.53 -11.71
CA MET A 151 -3.75 0.57 -12.08
C MET A 151 -3.56 0.53 -13.60
N LEU A 152 -4.27 -0.36 -14.29
CA LEU A 152 -4.18 -0.50 -15.74
C LEU A 152 -4.71 0.72 -16.50
N LEU A 153 -5.82 1.32 -16.05
CA LEU A 153 -6.39 2.53 -16.64
C LEU A 153 -5.44 3.72 -16.51
N PHE A 154 -4.83 3.90 -15.33
CA PHE A 154 -3.83 4.93 -15.12
C PHE A 154 -2.61 4.72 -16.03
N TYR A 155 -2.09 3.48 -16.12
CA TYR A 155 -0.98 3.19 -17.02
C TYR A 155 -1.30 3.49 -18.50
N LYS A 156 -2.47 3.06 -19.00
CA LYS A 156 -2.93 3.37 -20.37
C LYS A 156 -3.06 4.88 -20.61
N GLY A 157 -3.53 5.63 -19.61
CA GLY A 157 -3.61 7.09 -19.67
C GLY A 157 -2.25 7.81 -19.71
N LEU A 158 -1.19 7.18 -19.16
CA LEU A 158 0.18 7.68 -19.27
C LEU A 158 0.79 7.35 -20.63
N ASP A 159 0.48 6.19 -21.20
CA ASP A 159 0.96 5.77 -22.52
C ASP A 159 0.33 6.60 -23.65
N SER A 160 -0.95 6.96 -23.53
CA SER A 160 -1.63 7.83 -24.51
C SER A 160 -1.10 9.28 -24.52
N LYS A 161 -0.51 9.74 -23.41
CA LYS A 161 0.14 11.07 -23.31
C LYS A 161 1.53 11.14 -23.93
N LYS A 162 2.10 10.02 -24.40
CA LYS A 162 3.36 9.99 -25.19
C LYS A 162 3.18 10.34 -26.68
N LYS A 163 2.04 10.92 -27.07
CA LYS A 163 1.84 11.47 -28.42
C LYS A 163 1.97 13.00 -28.38
N GLY A 164 3.22 13.47 -28.37
CA GLY A 164 3.60 14.87 -28.49
C GLY A 164 4.82 15.01 -29.40
N THR A 165 4.56 15.53 -30.60
CA THR A 165 5.39 15.95 -31.74
C THR A 165 6.92 16.04 -31.57
N ASN A 166 7.66 15.38 -32.46
CA ASN A 166 8.84 15.96 -33.08
C ASN A 166 8.58 16.04 -34.59
N GLN A 167 8.47 17.27 -35.10
CA GLN A 167 8.52 17.57 -36.51
C GLN A 167 9.96 17.37 -37.02
N VAL A 168 10.04 17.09 -38.32
CA VAL A 168 11.20 17.19 -39.24
C VAL A 168 11.96 15.88 -39.50
N PHE A 169 11.62 15.27 -40.66
CA PHE A 169 12.42 14.48 -41.63
C PHE A 169 13.33 13.34 -41.10
N SER A 170 13.43 12.16 -41.69
CA SER A 170 13.24 11.71 -43.08
C SER A 170 13.16 10.18 -43.11
N ASP A 171 12.53 9.67 -44.17
CA ASP A 171 12.71 8.34 -44.76
C ASP A 171 12.19 7.10 -44.01
N LEU A 172 11.03 6.67 -44.51
CA LEU A 172 10.52 5.31 -44.44
C LEU A 172 11.61 4.30 -44.85
N SER A 173 12.12 3.55 -43.88
CA SER A 173 12.51 2.16 -44.11
C SER A 173 11.62 1.28 -43.24
N GLN A 174 10.75 0.51 -43.88
CA GLN A 174 10.03 -0.58 -43.26
C GLN A 174 11.06 -1.69 -42.97
N ASP A 175 11.65 -1.66 -41.78
CA ASP A 175 12.23 -2.87 -41.22
C ASP A 175 11.80 -3.04 -39.77
N VAL A 176 11.23 -4.20 -39.51
CA VAL A 176 10.36 -4.47 -38.37
C VAL A 176 11.21 -4.63 -37.12
N THR A 177 11.28 -3.57 -36.31
CA THR A 177 11.64 -3.71 -34.88
C THR A 177 10.99 -2.61 -34.05
N THR A 178 9.78 -2.89 -33.52
CA THR A 178 9.27 -2.12 -32.39
C THR A 178 8.66 -3.06 -31.36
N VAL A 179 9.53 -3.76 -30.62
CA VAL A 179 9.16 -4.25 -29.29
C VAL A 179 9.00 -3.02 -28.40
N GLY A 180 7.82 -2.41 -28.44
CA GLY A 180 7.41 -1.44 -27.44
C GLY A 180 7.57 -2.12 -26.08
N THR A 181 8.38 -1.52 -25.22
CA THR A 181 8.76 -2.04 -23.90
C THR A 181 7.55 -2.06 -22.97
N LYS A 182 6.69 -3.08 -23.20
CA LYS A 182 5.54 -3.38 -22.36
C LYS A 182 6.02 -3.77 -20.97
N PRO A 183 5.48 -3.16 -19.91
CA PRO A 183 5.86 -3.43 -18.54
C PRO A 183 5.67 -4.91 -18.18
N PRO A 184 6.55 -5.50 -17.35
CA PRO A 184 6.47 -6.89 -16.92
C PRO A 184 5.07 -7.34 -16.51
N TYR A 185 4.27 -6.57 -15.76
CA TYR A 185 2.90 -6.97 -15.43
C TYR A 185 1.99 -7.16 -16.65
N PHE A 186 2.17 -6.38 -17.73
CA PHE A 186 1.41 -6.59 -18.97
C PHE A 186 1.89 -7.83 -19.68
N ARG A 187 3.18 -8.17 -19.57
CA ARG A 187 3.71 -9.47 -20.03
C ARG A 187 3.18 -10.61 -19.17
N VAL A 188 3.04 -10.47 -17.85
CA VAL A 188 2.43 -11.47 -16.97
C VAL A 188 0.96 -11.64 -17.24
N PHE A 189 0.20 -10.57 -17.46
CA PHE A 189 -1.21 -10.66 -17.83
C PHE A 189 -1.38 -11.24 -19.24
N ARG A 190 -0.52 -10.86 -20.20
CA ARG A 190 -0.47 -11.44 -21.54
C ARG A 190 0.00 -12.89 -21.50
N TYR A 191 0.93 -13.27 -20.63
CA TYR A 191 1.35 -14.65 -20.39
C TYR A 191 0.26 -15.43 -19.70
N ILE A 192 -0.44 -14.89 -18.70
CA ILE A 192 -1.59 -15.54 -18.08
C ILE A 192 -2.69 -15.72 -19.13
N LEU A 193 -3.00 -14.71 -19.94
CA LEU A 193 -3.96 -14.79 -21.06
C LEU A 193 -3.48 -15.73 -22.18
N ASN A 194 -2.20 -15.76 -22.53
CA ASN A 194 -1.62 -16.60 -23.60
C ASN A 194 -1.33 -18.04 -23.15
N PHE A 195 -1.03 -18.27 -21.87
CA PHE A 195 -0.82 -19.59 -21.25
C PHE A 195 -2.17 -20.25 -20.95
N LEU A 196 -3.19 -19.42 -20.78
CA LEU A 196 -4.57 -19.82 -20.87
C LEU A 196 -4.99 -20.06 -22.33
N SER A 197 -4.40 -19.41 -23.35
CA SER A 197 -4.82 -19.57 -24.77
C SER A 197 -4.80 -20.98 -25.40
N PRO A 198 -4.06 -22.01 -24.94
CA PRO A 198 -4.23 -23.38 -25.43
C PRO A 198 -5.35 -24.16 -24.72
N LEU A 199 -5.99 -23.53 -23.72
CA LEU A 199 -7.25 -23.95 -23.09
C LEU A 199 -8.43 -23.08 -23.56
N PHE A 200 -8.23 -22.29 -24.63
CA PHE A 200 -9.16 -21.37 -25.27
C PHE A 200 -9.14 -21.64 -26.77
#